data_AF-A0A7C1PZR4-F1
#
_entry.id   AF-A0A7C1PZR4-F1
#
_cell.length_a   1.000
_cell.length_b   1.000
_cell.length_c   1.000
_cell.angle_alpha   90.00
_cell.angle_beta   90.00
_cell.angle_gamma   90.00
#
_symmetry.space_group_name_H-M   'P 1'
#
loop_
_entity.id
_entity.type
_entity.pdbx_description
1 polymer ?
#
loop_
_entity_poly.entity_id
_entity_poly.type
_entity_poly.pdbx_seq_one_letter_code
_entity_poly.pdbx_strand_id
1 'polypeptide(L)'
;GFLNQELAIMTGLAEAVMVDVQCIMPALAKAAKNFHTKVITTSRKGKMIDAVHIQYDERRAKEVAREILKMAIDNYGNRTTEGSRVHDTADVIAGFSHEYIAYMQGGRFRASFRPLNDAIMAGRIRGVAAVVGCNNPRIAAQDSIHDYLATEFVKNDVLVVTTGCGAAACAKAGYMTPETALEMAGPGLKEVCEAIGIPPVLHLGACVDNSRILTVTTEMAQEGGLGEDISDLPAVGIAPEWMSEKALAIGCYFVASGVYVIFGSEHPAKASQEVQRIMTEVWEERVGGRLEFIPDPEEILKKSLEHIDAKREALKLRKYEPGRFGVERKLMSMEDRRKLESAARPHEGVK
;
A
#
# COMPACT_ATOMS: atom_id res chain seq x y z
N GLY A 1 -1.61 -8.18 -10.31
CA GLY A 1 -2.69 -8.63 -9.41
C GLY A 1 -2.89 -10.13 -9.55
N PHE A 2 -3.38 -10.79 -8.51
CA PHE A 2 -3.45 -12.26 -8.43
C PHE A 2 -4.48 -12.89 -9.37
N LEU A 3 -5.67 -12.29 -9.52
CA LEU A 3 -6.77 -12.87 -10.30
C LEU A 3 -6.58 -12.77 -11.82
N ASN A 4 -5.69 -11.89 -12.29
CA ASN A 4 -5.44 -11.68 -13.73
C ASN A 4 -4.42 -12.65 -14.35
N GLN A 5 -3.93 -13.64 -13.60
CA GLN A 5 -2.87 -14.54 -14.07
C GLN A 5 -3.29 -15.39 -15.28
N GLU A 6 -4.54 -15.87 -15.32
CA GLU A 6 -5.06 -16.64 -16.45
C GLU A 6 -5.36 -15.73 -17.65
N LEU A 7 -5.81 -14.50 -17.41
CA LEU A 7 -6.06 -13.51 -18.45
C LEU A 7 -4.78 -13.16 -19.23
N ALA A 8 -3.62 -13.15 -18.57
CA ALA A 8 -2.35 -12.95 -19.25
C ALA A 8 -2.06 -14.04 -20.31
N ILE A 9 -2.42 -15.30 -20.04
CA ILE A 9 -2.34 -16.40 -21.01
C ILE A 9 -3.38 -16.23 -22.11
N MET A 10 -4.60 -15.81 -21.74
CA MET A 10 -5.70 -15.62 -22.70
C MET A 10 -5.44 -14.53 -23.75
N THR A 11 -4.47 -13.64 -23.53
CA THR A 11 -3.98 -12.73 -24.58
C THR A 11 -3.46 -13.49 -25.81
N GLY A 12 -3.03 -14.75 -25.66
CA GLY A 12 -2.38 -15.51 -26.73
C GLY A 12 -0.98 -14.99 -27.07
N LEU A 13 -0.41 -14.11 -26.25
CA LEU A 13 0.90 -13.46 -26.48
C LEU A 13 2.02 -13.97 -25.57
N ALA A 14 1.72 -14.79 -24.56
CA ALA A 14 2.72 -15.30 -23.63
C ALA A 14 3.32 -16.63 -24.13
N GLU A 15 4.62 -16.65 -24.46
CA GLU A 15 5.30 -17.90 -24.86
C GLU A 15 5.48 -18.87 -23.69
N ALA A 16 5.81 -18.32 -22.52
CA ALA A 16 6.03 -19.09 -21.30
C ALA A 16 5.59 -18.30 -20.07
N VAL A 17 5.05 -19.02 -19.08
CA VAL A 17 4.78 -18.49 -17.74
C VAL A 17 5.58 -19.33 -16.76
N MET A 18 6.67 -18.76 -16.25
CA MET A 18 7.53 -19.39 -15.25
C MET A 18 6.99 -19.08 -13.86
N VAL A 19 6.80 -20.12 -13.04
CA VAL A 19 6.25 -20.02 -11.69
C VAL A 19 7.10 -20.81 -10.70
N ASP A 20 7.20 -20.30 -9.49
CA ASP A 20 7.94 -20.92 -8.38
C ASP A 20 6.97 -21.46 -7.31
N VAL A 21 6.51 -20.63 -6.37
CA VAL A 21 5.69 -21.03 -5.23
C VAL A 21 4.68 -19.94 -4.87
N GLN A 22 3.53 -20.40 -4.33
CA GLN A 22 2.49 -19.58 -3.72
C GLN A 22 1.74 -18.64 -4.67
N CYS A 23 0.44 -18.46 -4.43
CA CYS A 23 -0.41 -17.56 -5.21
C CYS A 23 -0.42 -17.86 -6.72
N ILE A 24 -0.18 -19.12 -7.11
CA ILE A 24 -0.31 -19.58 -8.49
C ILE A 24 -1.54 -20.48 -8.56
N MET A 25 -2.49 -20.15 -9.43
CA MET A 25 -3.68 -20.95 -9.67
C MET A 25 -3.26 -22.23 -10.43
N PRO A 26 -3.49 -23.43 -9.89
CA PRO A 26 -3.15 -24.66 -10.60
C PRO A 26 -3.89 -24.80 -11.95
N ALA A 27 -5.07 -24.17 -12.06
CA ALA A 27 -5.84 -24.10 -13.29
C ALA A 27 -5.09 -23.42 -14.46
N LEU A 28 -4.06 -22.62 -14.17
CA LEU A 28 -3.20 -21.96 -15.14
C LEU A 28 -2.60 -22.94 -16.16
N ALA A 29 -2.12 -24.10 -15.68
CA ALA A 29 -1.54 -25.13 -16.55
C ALA A 29 -2.59 -25.75 -17.51
N LYS A 30 -3.82 -25.92 -17.02
CA LYS A 30 -4.94 -26.40 -17.84
C LYS A 30 -5.39 -25.34 -18.84
N ALA A 31 -5.48 -24.08 -18.42
CA ALA A 31 -5.87 -22.96 -19.29
C ALA A 31 -4.89 -22.80 -20.46
N ALA A 32 -3.59 -22.93 -20.18
CA ALA A 32 -2.52 -22.84 -21.17
C ALA A 32 -2.62 -23.86 -22.32
N LYS A 33 -3.26 -25.02 -22.11
CA LYS A 33 -3.47 -26.03 -23.18
C LYS A 33 -4.31 -25.53 -24.36
N ASN A 34 -5.12 -24.49 -24.15
CA ASN A 34 -5.90 -23.88 -25.23
C ASN A 34 -5.05 -22.91 -26.09
N PHE A 35 -3.81 -22.65 -25.68
CA PHE A 35 -2.86 -21.76 -26.34
C PHE A 35 -1.53 -22.50 -26.55
N HIS A 36 -0.53 -21.78 -27.07
CA HIS A 36 0.82 -22.28 -27.23
C HIS A 36 1.66 -22.17 -25.94
N THR A 37 1.23 -21.37 -24.97
CA THR A 37 1.96 -21.00 -23.75
C THR A 37 2.47 -22.21 -22.98
N LYS A 38 3.75 -22.21 -22.60
CA LYS A 38 4.33 -23.20 -21.70
C LYS A 38 4.27 -22.72 -20.25
N VAL A 39 3.51 -23.39 -19.40
CA VAL A 39 3.61 -23.18 -17.94
C VAL A 39 4.79 -23.99 -17.42
N ILE A 40 5.74 -23.31 -16.76
CA ILE A 40 7.00 -23.90 -16.30
C ILE A 40 7.08 -23.76 -14.78
N THR A 41 7.05 -24.87 -14.07
CA THR A 41 7.24 -24.92 -12.61
C THR A 41 8.70 -25.13 -12.27
N THR A 42 9.24 -24.37 -11.32
CA THR A 42 10.67 -24.42 -10.96
C THR A 42 10.96 -24.96 -9.56
N SER A 43 9.97 -24.88 -8.66
CA SER A 43 10.11 -25.36 -7.28
C SER A 43 9.65 -26.81 -7.15
N ARG A 44 10.43 -27.63 -6.42
CA ARG A 44 10.02 -28.99 -6.04
C ARG A 44 8.71 -29.04 -5.25
N LYS A 45 8.37 -27.94 -4.55
CA LYS A 45 7.17 -27.80 -3.71
C LYS A 45 5.92 -27.39 -4.52
N GLY A 46 6.11 -26.86 -5.73
CA GLY A 46 5.06 -26.22 -6.53
C GLY A 46 4.85 -26.87 -7.90
N LYS A 47 4.96 -28.21 -7.97
CA LYS A 47 4.69 -28.93 -9.22
C LYS A 47 3.21 -28.88 -9.57
N MET A 48 2.92 -28.78 -10.86
CA MET A 48 1.55 -28.76 -11.39
C MET A 48 1.41 -29.83 -12.45
N ILE A 49 0.28 -30.54 -12.41
CA ILE A 49 -0.13 -31.41 -13.51
C ILE A 49 -0.24 -30.53 -14.76
N ASP A 50 0.13 -31.07 -15.92
CA ASP A 50 0.11 -30.38 -17.23
C ASP A 50 1.15 -29.27 -17.45
N ALA A 51 1.93 -28.90 -16.43
CA ALA A 51 3.05 -27.98 -16.57
C ALA A 51 4.35 -28.71 -16.88
N VAL A 52 5.27 -28.03 -17.57
CA VAL A 52 6.67 -28.47 -17.68
C VAL A 52 7.34 -28.21 -16.33
N HIS A 53 8.18 -29.15 -15.88
CA HIS A 53 8.94 -28.97 -14.65
C HIS A 53 10.43 -28.89 -14.94
N ILE A 54 11.05 -27.76 -14.58
CA ILE A 54 12.49 -27.53 -14.68
C ILE A 54 12.98 -27.15 -13.29
N GLN A 55 13.54 -28.12 -12.55
CA GLN A 55 13.97 -27.90 -11.18
C GLN A 55 15.04 -26.80 -11.11
N TYR A 56 14.75 -25.73 -10.37
CA TYR A 56 15.74 -24.71 -10.07
C TYR A 56 16.77 -25.25 -9.07
N ASP A 57 18.04 -25.01 -9.38
CA ASP A 57 19.21 -25.29 -8.53
C ASP A 57 20.03 -24.01 -8.47
N GLU A 58 20.21 -23.47 -7.27
CA GLU A 58 20.93 -22.23 -7.01
C GLU A 58 22.37 -22.28 -7.56
N ARG A 59 23.01 -23.46 -7.54
CA ARG A 59 24.38 -23.66 -8.05
C ARG A 59 24.45 -23.58 -9.58
N ARG A 60 23.32 -23.78 -10.25
CA ARG A 60 23.17 -23.80 -11.70
C ARG A 60 22.18 -22.75 -12.21
N ALA A 61 21.89 -21.74 -11.40
CA ALA A 61 20.84 -20.74 -11.66
C ALA A 61 20.89 -20.15 -13.07
N LYS A 62 22.10 -19.80 -13.54
CA LYS A 62 22.31 -19.21 -14.88
C LYS A 62 22.02 -20.20 -16.02
N GLU A 63 22.31 -21.48 -15.82
CA GLU A 63 22.04 -22.53 -16.80
C GLU A 63 20.54 -22.79 -16.90
N VAL A 64 19.89 -22.97 -15.75
CA VAL A 64 18.43 -23.18 -15.68
C VAL A 64 17.67 -21.99 -16.28
N ALA A 65 18.08 -20.76 -15.96
CA ALA A 65 17.47 -19.56 -16.55
C ALA A 65 17.60 -19.54 -18.08
N ARG A 66 18.76 -19.93 -18.63
CA ARG A 66 18.95 -20.03 -20.09
C ARG A 66 18.11 -21.13 -20.71
N GLU A 67 17.94 -22.26 -20.02
CA GLU A 67 17.07 -23.35 -20.47
C GLU A 67 15.62 -22.89 -20.61
N ILE A 68 15.10 -22.20 -19.58
CA ILE A 68 13.75 -21.64 -19.57
C ILE A 68 13.57 -20.59 -20.68
N LEU A 69 14.55 -19.69 -20.84
CA LEU A 69 14.50 -18.67 -21.89
C LEU A 69 14.55 -19.26 -23.30
N LYS A 70 15.41 -20.26 -23.54
CA LYS A 70 15.45 -20.98 -24.82
C LYS A 70 14.11 -21.65 -25.12
N MET A 71 13.52 -22.32 -24.13
CA MET A 71 12.20 -22.93 -24.28
C MET A 71 11.13 -21.90 -24.67
N ALA A 72 11.14 -20.70 -24.08
CA ALA A 72 10.22 -19.63 -24.45
C ALA A 72 10.47 -19.13 -25.88
N ILE A 73 11.73 -18.88 -26.26
CA ILE A 73 12.11 -18.41 -27.60
C ILE A 73 11.73 -19.43 -28.67
N ASP A 74 12.08 -20.70 -28.47
CA ASP A 74 11.77 -21.78 -29.42
C ASP A 74 10.26 -21.97 -29.57
N ASN A 75 9.49 -21.66 -28.52
CA ASN A 75 8.03 -21.75 -28.55
C ASN A 75 7.34 -20.59 -29.29
N TYR A 76 8.04 -19.49 -29.58
CA TYR A 76 7.48 -18.34 -30.29
C TYR A 76 6.89 -18.73 -31.66
N GLY A 77 7.54 -19.63 -32.39
CA GLY A 77 7.05 -20.12 -33.68
C GLY A 77 5.77 -20.95 -33.60
N ASN A 78 5.40 -21.44 -32.41
CA ASN A 78 4.19 -22.23 -32.18
C ASN A 78 2.96 -21.38 -31.83
N ARG A 79 3.07 -20.04 -31.85
CA ARG A 79 1.96 -19.15 -31.52
C ARG A 79 0.76 -19.42 -32.46
N THR A 80 -0.36 -19.84 -31.86
CA THR A 80 -1.54 -20.34 -32.58
C THR A 80 -2.58 -19.26 -32.92
N THR A 81 -2.49 -18.08 -32.33
CA THR A 81 -3.49 -17.00 -32.45
C THR A 81 -2.81 -15.66 -32.70
N GLU A 82 -3.45 -14.79 -33.49
CA GLU A 82 -3.17 -13.35 -33.45
C GLU A 82 -3.58 -12.86 -32.06
N GLY A 83 -2.59 -12.72 -31.16
CA GLY A 83 -2.88 -12.41 -29.77
C GLY A 83 -3.48 -11.01 -29.59
N SER A 84 -4.31 -10.85 -28.59
CA SER A 84 -4.94 -9.58 -28.23
C SER A 84 -4.08 -8.85 -27.20
N ARG A 85 -3.57 -7.67 -27.58
CA ARG A 85 -2.78 -6.82 -26.68
C ARG A 85 -3.70 -5.86 -25.93
N VAL A 86 -3.52 -5.78 -24.62
CA VAL A 86 -4.09 -4.69 -23.81
C VAL A 86 -3.20 -3.46 -24.01
N HIS A 87 -3.79 -2.36 -24.45
CA HIS A 87 -3.08 -1.10 -24.71
C HIS A 87 -3.14 -0.11 -23.54
N ASP A 88 -4.11 -0.29 -22.64
CA ASP A 88 -4.23 0.50 -21.42
C ASP A 88 -3.08 0.15 -20.47
N THR A 89 -2.22 1.13 -20.24
CA THR A 89 -1.05 1.02 -19.37
C THR A 89 -0.95 2.28 -18.52
N ALA A 90 -0.33 2.15 -17.36
CA ALA A 90 -0.08 3.26 -16.45
C ALA A 90 1.40 3.28 -16.07
N ASP A 91 1.95 4.48 -15.95
CA ASP A 91 3.30 4.66 -15.44
C ASP A 91 3.36 4.37 -13.94
N VAL A 92 4.49 3.82 -13.50
CA VAL A 92 4.67 3.38 -12.11
C VAL A 92 6.04 3.81 -11.62
N ILE A 93 6.06 4.59 -10.55
CA ILE A 93 7.25 4.79 -9.72
C ILE A 93 7.15 3.85 -8.52
N ALA A 94 8.09 2.91 -8.44
CA ALA A 94 8.20 1.96 -7.34
C ALA A 94 9.60 1.99 -6.71
N GLY A 95 9.87 1.08 -5.77
CA GLY A 95 11.19 0.95 -5.14
C GLY A 95 11.38 1.85 -3.92
N PHE A 96 10.29 2.23 -3.25
CA PHE A 96 10.34 2.98 -1.98
C PHE A 96 10.72 2.04 -0.83
N SER A 97 11.98 1.64 -0.77
CA SER A 97 12.52 0.90 0.37
C SER A 97 12.62 1.82 1.60
N HIS A 98 12.73 1.27 2.80
CA HIS A 98 12.89 2.09 4.02
C HIS A 98 14.18 2.92 3.95
N GLU A 99 15.25 2.37 3.37
CA GLU A 99 16.51 3.08 3.10
C GLU A 99 16.31 4.27 2.14
N TYR A 100 15.53 4.06 1.07
CA TYR A 100 15.24 5.11 0.10
C TYR A 100 14.31 6.18 0.68
N ILE A 101 13.33 5.80 1.49
CA ILE A 101 12.42 6.73 2.17
C ILE A 101 13.19 7.65 3.13
N ALA A 102 14.16 7.13 3.88
CA ALA A 102 15.04 7.97 4.69
C ALA A 102 15.91 8.89 3.81
N TYR A 103 16.49 8.34 2.74
CA TYR A 103 17.34 9.09 1.82
C TYR A 103 16.59 10.23 1.11
N MET A 104 15.39 10.02 0.60
CA MET A 104 14.66 11.02 -0.21
C MET A 104 14.24 12.25 0.61
N GLN A 105 14.16 12.12 1.94
CA GLN A 105 13.77 13.20 2.84
C GLN A 105 14.90 14.19 3.16
N GLY A 106 16.17 13.78 3.10
CA GLY A 106 17.31 14.62 3.50
C GLY A 106 18.62 14.35 2.76
N GLY A 107 18.58 13.54 1.71
CA GLY A 107 19.73 13.09 0.95
C GLY A 107 20.72 12.27 1.78
N ARG A 108 21.94 12.11 1.26
CA ARG A 108 22.98 11.28 1.89
C ARG A 108 23.41 11.74 3.29
N PHE A 109 23.32 13.03 3.58
CA PHE A 109 23.88 13.62 4.81
C PHE A 109 22.86 13.89 5.91
N ARG A 110 21.56 13.89 5.60
CA ARG A 110 20.48 14.15 6.54
C ARG A 110 19.33 13.15 6.40
N ALA A 111 19.62 11.94 5.92
CA ALA A 111 18.64 10.88 5.82
C ALA A 111 18.06 10.59 7.22
N SER A 112 16.75 10.77 7.36
CA SER A 112 16.03 10.55 8.62
C SER A 112 14.52 10.48 8.38
N PHE A 113 13.76 10.04 9.39
CA PHE A 113 12.29 10.05 9.35
C PHE A 113 11.71 11.33 9.93
N ARG A 114 12.56 12.28 10.34
CA ARG A 114 12.14 13.53 10.95
C ARG A 114 11.18 14.33 10.05
N PRO A 115 11.44 14.52 8.74
CA PRO A 115 10.54 15.30 7.90
C PRO A 115 9.14 14.69 7.79
N LEU A 116 9.03 13.36 7.71
CA LEU A 116 7.76 12.64 7.73
C LEU A 116 7.03 12.83 9.05
N ASN A 117 7.72 12.63 10.18
CA ASN A 117 7.14 12.85 11.51
C ASN A 117 6.64 14.30 11.66
N ASP A 118 7.45 15.28 11.27
CA ASP A 118 7.09 16.70 11.32
C ASP A 118 5.90 17.03 10.42
N ALA A 119 5.79 16.42 9.23
CA ALA A 119 4.64 16.60 8.35
C ALA A 119 3.34 16.06 8.97
N ILE A 120 3.41 14.93 9.67
CA ILE A 120 2.28 14.36 10.42
C ILE A 120 1.92 15.25 11.61
N MET A 121 2.90 15.65 12.42
CA MET A 121 2.72 16.51 13.58
C MET A 121 2.13 17.88 13.21
N ALA A 122 2.59 18.47 12.10
CA ALA A 122 2.05 19.73 11.57
C ALA A 122 0.59 19.59 11.08
N GLY A 123 0.17 18.37 10.73
CA GLY A 123 -1.14 18.04 10.17
C GLY A 123 -1.22 18.21 8.66
N ARG A 124 -0.07 18.31 7.96
CA ARG A 124 -0.03 18.24 6.50
C ARG A 124 -0.33 16.84 6.01
N ILE A 125 0.21 15.85 6.70
CA ILE A 125 -0.20 14.46 6.57
C ILE A 125 -1.10 14.15 7.77
N ARG A 126 -2.32 13.70 7.50
CA ARG A 126 -3.27 13.29 8.54
C ARG A 126 -2.75 12.05 9.28
N GLY A 127 -2.29 11.06 8.52
CA GLY A 127 -1.70 9.83 9.03
C GLY A 127 -1.22 8.96 7.88
N VAL A 128 -0.94 7.69 8.16
CA VAL A 128 -0.47 6.73 7.14
C VAL A 128 -1.41 5.52 7.07
N ALA A 129 -1.81 5.12 5.87
CA ALA A 129 -2.60 3.91 5.65
C ALA A 129 -1.81 2.90 4.81
N ALA A 130 -1.61 1.70 5.34
CA ALA A 130 -1.02 0.59 4.60
C ALA A 130 -2.14 -0.20 3.90
N VAL A 131 -2.36 0.03 2.61
CA VAL A 131 -3.34 -0.70 1.79
C VAL A 131 -2.62 -1.84 1.08
N VAL A 132 -2.72 -3.05 1.61
CA VAL A 132 -1.89 -4.21 1.22
C VAL A 132 -2.72 -5.45 0.92
N GLY A 133 -2.08 -6.55 0.55
CA GLY A 133 -2.72 -7.86 0.52
C GLY A 133 -3.00 -8.38 -0.88
N CYS A 134 -4.10 -9.12 -1.01
CA CYS A 134 -4.45 -9.95 -2.17
C CYS A 134 -5.53 -9.29 -3.02
N ASN A 135 -6.01 -10.03 -4.03
CA ASN A 135 -7.35 -9.86 -4.58
C ASN A 135 -8.19 -11.08 -4.16
N ASN A 136 -9.51 -10.91 -4.01
CA ASN A 136 -10.41 -11.99 -3.60
C ASN A 136 -11.55 -12.14 -4.62
N PRO A 137 -11.78 -13.33 -5.20
CA PRO A 137 -12.78 -13.53 -6.24
C PRO A 137 -14.24 -13.36 -5.74
N ARG A 138 -14.45 -13.22 -4.43
CA ARG A 138 -15.76 -12.88 -3.85
C ARG A 138 -16.10 -11.39 -4.01
N ILE A 139 -15.13 -10.55 -4.33
CA ILE A 139 -15.35 -9.13 -4.61
C ILE A 139 -15.73 -9.00 -6.08
N ALA A 140 -16.88 -8.37 -6.35
CA ALA A 140 -17.50 -8.36 -7.67
C ALA A 140 -16.61 -7.74 -8.75
N ALA A 141 -15.90 -6.66 -8.41
CA ALA A 141 -14.93 -6.03 -9.27
C ALA A 141 -13.55 -6.10 -8.60
N GLN A 142 -12.61 -6.79 -9.24
CA GLN A 142 -11.24 -6.85 -8.77
C GLN A 142 -10.67 -5.43 -8.61
N ASP A 143 -9.86 -5.22 -7.57
CA ASP A 143 -9.15 -3.97 -7.25
C ASP A 143 -10.06 -2.83 -6.76
N SER A 144 -11.38 -2.97 -6.89
CA SER A 144 -12.32 -1.88 -6.60
C SER A 144 -12.23 -1.36 -5.17
N ILE A 145 -11.94 -2.21 -4.18
CA ILE A 145 -11.81 -1.77 -2.78
C ILE A 145 -10.42 -1.17 -2.53
N HIS A 146 -9.36 -1.72 -3.13
CA HIS A 146 -8.03 -1.11 -3.07
C HIS A 146 -8.06 0.30 -3.66
N ASP A 147 -8.70 0.47 -4.82
CA ASP A 147 -8.74 1.73 -5.55
C ASP A 147 -9.60 2.77 -4.82
N TYR A 148 -10.77 2.36 -4.31
CA TYR A 148 -11.62 3.20 -3.48
C TYR A 148 -10.87 3.71 -2.24
N LEU A 149 -10.25 2.81 -1.47
CA LEU A 149 -9.55 3.19 -0.24
C LEU A 149 -8.34 4.08 -0.53
N ALA A 150 -7.49 3.71 -1.49
CA ALA A 150 -6.35 4.53 -1.88
C ALA A 150 -6.80 5.94 -2.27
N THR A 151 -7.88 6.03 -3.06
CA THR A 151 -8.43 7.32 -3.49
C THR A 151 -8.91 8.17 -2.33
N GLU A 152 -9.73 7.60 -1.46
CA GLU A 152 -10.32 8.35 -0.35
C GLU A 152 -9.29 8.71 0.72
N PHE A 153 -8.29 7.87 0.99
CA PHE A 153 -7.19 8.22 1.89
C PHE A 153 -6.39 9.40 1.36
N VAL A 154 -5.98 9.35 0.09
CA VAL A 154 -5.16 10.41 -0.51
C VAL A 154 -5.92 11.75 -0.53
N LYS A 155 -7.23 11.75 -0.84
CA LYS A 155 -8.08 12.96 -0.73
C LYS A 155 -8.16 13.53 0.68
N ASN A 156 -8.04 12.67 1.70
CA ASN A 156 -8.11 13.02 3.12
C ASN A 156 -6.72 13.26 3.76
N ASP A 157 -5.72 13.65 2.94
CA ASP A 157 -4.35 13.92 3.37
C ASP A 157 -3.65 12.73 4.06
N VAL A 158 -4.08 11.49 3.79
CA VAL A 158 -3.44 10.28 4.33
C VAL A 158 -2.44 9.76 3.30
N LEU A 159 -1.18 9.61 3.73
CA LEU A 159 -0.15 9.00 2.90
C LEU A 159 -0.43 7.50 2.80
N VAL A 160 -0.53 6.96 1.59
CA VAL A 160 -0.78 5.54 1.39
C VAL A 160 0.54 4.82 1.11
N VAL A 161 0.76 3.70 1.82
CA VAL A 161 1.84 2.76 1.50
C VAL A 161 1.23 1.44 1.07
N THR A 162 1.84 0.77 0.11
CA THR A 162 1.25 -0.46 -0.46
C THR A 162 2.32 -1.50 -0.83
N THR A 163 1.91 -2.76 -0.77
CA THR A 163 2.74 -3.93 -1.12
C THR A 163 1.90 -4.99 -1.83
N GLY A 164 2.57 -5.95 -2.49
CA GLY A 164 1.93 -7.15 -2.99
C GLY A 164 0.89 -6.89 -4.08
N CYS A 165 -0.27 -7.56 -4.02
CA CYS A 165 -1.31 -7.36 -5.04
C CYS A 165 -2.05 -6.04 -4.88
N GLY A 166 -2.13 -5.48 -3.67
CA GLY A 166 -2.64 -4.12 -3.46
C GLY A 166 -1.79 -3.08 -4.19
N ALA A 167 -0.46 -3.26 -4.19
CA ALA A 167 0.43 -2.40 -4.97
C ALA A 167 0.17 -2.55 -6.48
N ALA A 168 -0.08 -3.77 -6.94
CA ALA A 168 -0.44 -4.00 -8.34
C ALA A 168 -1.83 -3.44 -8.71
N ALA A 169 -2.77 -3.32 -7.76
CA ALA A 169 -4.05 -2.66 -7.96
C ALA A 169 -3.85 -1.16 -8.18
N CYS A 170 -3.22 -0.49 -7.21
CA CYS A 170 -2.90 0.94 -7.27
C CYS A 170 -2.03 1.31 -8.49
N ALA A 171 -1.10 0.43 -8.89
CA ALA A 171 -0.29 0.62 -10.09
C ALA A 171 -1.13 0.62 -11.37
N LYS A 172 -2.07 -0.34 -11.51
CA LYS A 172 -2.97 -0.40 -12.69
C LYS A 172 -3.95 0.77 -12.73
N ALA A 173 -4.32 1.31 -11.56
CA ALA A 173 -5.16 2.49 -11.45
C ALA A 173 -4.40 3.81 -11.71
N GLY A 174 -3.07 3.78 -11.85
CA GLY A 174 -2.24 4.95 -12.14
C GLY A 174 -1.98 5.86 -10.94
N TYR A 175 -2.02 5.33 -9.71
CA TYR A 175 -1.83 6.13 -8.50
C TYR A 175 -0.37 6.32 -8.06
N MET A 176 0.57 5.74 -8.81
CA MET A 176 1.99 5.65 -8.42
C MET A 176 2.87 6.63 -9.19
N THR A 177 2.36 7.81 -9.54
CA THR A 177 3.14 8.91 -10.12
C THR A 177 3.05 10.18 -9.27
N PRO A 178 4.04 11.09 -9.32
CA PRO A 178 3.98 12.35 -8.57
C PRO A 178 2.79 13.22 -9.00
N GLU A 179 2.42 13.19 -10.27
CA GLU A 179 1.28 13.92 -10.83
C GLU A 179 -0.03 13.53 -10.16
N THR A 180 -0.17 12.26 -9.75
CA THR A 180 -1.31 11.78 -8.98
C THR A 180 -1.57 12.67 -7.75
N ALA A 181 -0.53 13.10 -7.02
CA ALA A 181 -0.71 13.96 -5.86
C ALA A 181 -1.29 15.34 -6.23
N LEU A 182 -0.95 15.86 -7.41
CA LEU A 182 -1.45 17.15 -7.87
C LEU A 182 -2.95 17.11 -8.16
N GLU A 183 -3.43 15.98 -8.64
CA GLU A 183 -4.79 15.78 -9.11
C GLU A 183 -5.74 15.36 -7.99
N MET A 184 -5.30 14.48 -7.09
CA MET A 184 -6.21 13.80 -6.16
C MET A 184 -5.90 14.04 -4.67
N ALA A 185 -4.69 14.46 -4.31
CA ALA A 185 -4.32 14.61 -2.91
C ALA A 185 -5.00 15.81 -2.27
N GLY A 186 -5.35 15.65 -0.99
CA GLY A 186 -5.72 16.77 -0.15
C GLY A 186 -4.60 17.83 -0.12
N PRO A 187 -4.91 19.09 0.21
CA PRO A 187 -3.93 20.18 0.09
C PRO A 187 -2.66 20.00 0.93
N GLY A 188 -2.75 19.32 2.07
CA GLY A 188 -1.61 19.10 2.95
C GLY A 188 -0.66 18.03 2.42
N LEU A 189 -1.21 16.89 2.00
CA LEU A 189 -0.42 15.82 1.40
C LEU A 189 0.16 16.25 0.06
N LYS A 190 -0.60 17.01 -0.73
CA LYS A 190 -0.14 17.61 -1.99
C LYS A 190 1.10 18.47 -1.78
N GLU A 191 1.12 19.38 -0.80
CA GLU A 191 2.30 20.22 -0.49
C GLU A 191 3.53 19.36 -0.18
N VAL A 192 3.36 18.26 0.55
CA VAL A 192 4.47 17.35 0.88
C VAL A 192 4.95 16.61 -0.37
N CYS A 193 4.03 15.99 -1.12
CA CYS A 193 4.36 15.25 -2.34
C CYS A 193 5.05 16.13 -3.38
N GLU A 194 4.59 17.37 -3.57
CA GLU A 194 5.22 18.38 -4.45
C GLU A 194 6.63 18.73 -3.98
N ALA A 195 6.82 18.95 -2.68
CA ALA A 195 8.09 19.42 -2.13
C ALA A 195 9.23 18.40 -2.30
N ILE A 196 8.94 17.09 -2.23
CA ILE A 196 9.94 16.02 -2.33
C ILE A 196 9.80 15.15 -3.59
N GLY A 197 8.83 15.45 -4.46
CA GLY A 197 8.65 14.79 -5.76
C GLY A 197 8.25 13.32 -5.67
N ILE A 198 7.31 12.97 -4.79
CA ILE A 198 6.85 11.59 -4.56
C ILE A 198 5.38 11.40 -4.95
N PRO A 199 4.97 10.19 -5.37
CA PRO A 199 3.56 9.84 -5.46
C PRO A 199 2.89 9.82 -4.08
N PRO A 200 1.57 10.02 -3.99
CA PRO A 200 0.83 9.92 -2.73
C PRO A 200 0.58 8.47 -2.29
N VAL A 201 0.83 7.51 -3.19
CA VAL A 201 0.81 6.06 -2.94
C VAL A 201 2.21 5.49 -3.16
N LEU A 202 2.86 5.03 -2.09
CA LEU A 202 4.23 4.53 -2.13
C LEU A 202 4.27 3.00 -2.26
N HIS A 203 4.93 2.49 -3.30
CA HIS A 203 5.13 1.05 -3.49
C HIS A 203 6.34 0.56 -2.70
N LEU A 204 6.09 -0.16 -1.61
CA LEU A 204 7.13 -0.67 -0.69
C LEU A 204 7.62 -2.07 -1.03
N GLY A 205 6.99 -2.80 -1.95
CA GLY A 205 7.54 -4.05 -2.49
C GLY A 205 6.54 -5.21 -2.57
N ALA A 206 7.06 -6.44 -2.50
CA ALA A 206 6.28 -7.66 -2.47
C ALA A 206 5.61 -7.89 -1.11
N CYS A 207 4.79 -8.94 -0.97
CA CYS A 207 4.11 -9.24 0.30
C CYS A 207 5.10 -9.45 1.48
N VAL A 208 6.32 -9.93 1.23
CA VAL A 208 7.35 -10.08 2.27
C VAL A 208 7.97 -8.74 2.66
N ASP A 209 7.93 -7.74 1.78
CA ASP A 209 8.37 -6.37 2.05
C ASP A 209 7.37 -5.60 2.92
N ASN A 210 6.26 -6.21 3.35
CA ASN A 210 5.51 -5.70 4.50
C ASN A 210 6.40 -5.61 5.76
N SER A 211 7.49 -6.40 5.84
CA SER A 211 8.53 -6.18 6.84
C SER A 211 9.14 -4.77 6.79
N ARG A 212 9.23 -4.15 5.60
CA ARG A 212 9.72 -2.76 5.46
C ARG A 212 8.75 -1.74 6.05
N ILE A 213 7.44 -1.99 5.99
CA ILE A 213 6.47 -1.12 6.67
C ILE A 213 6.73 -1.16 8.18
N LEU A 214 6.96 -2.34 8.76
CA LEU A 214 7.35 -2.44 10.17
C LEU A 214 8.69 -1.75 10.48
N THR A 215 9.68 -1.87 9.59
CA THR A 215 10.94 -1.14 9.73
C THR A 215 10.70 0.37 9.73
N VAL A 216 9.91 0.88 8.78
CA VAL A 216 9.55 2.31 8.71
C VAL A 216 8.84 2.76 9.98
N THR A 217 7.84 2.02 10.49
CA THR A 217 7.16 2.40 11.73
C THR A 217 8.09 2.37 12.94
N THR A 218 9.03 1.41 12.97
CA THR A 218 10.06 1.35 14.03
C THR A 218 10.99 2.56 13.96
N GLU A 219 11.44 2.94 12.76
CA GLU A 219 12.30 4.10 12.56
C GLU A 219 11.57 5.42 12.86
N MET A 220 10.27 5.51 12.54
CA MET A 220 9.43 6.66 12.91
C MET A 220 9.32 6.83 14.43
N ALA A 221 9.08 5.74 15.17
CA ALA A 221 9.05 5.76 16.63
C ALA A 221 10.44 6.09 17.21
N GLN A 222 11.50 5.50 16.67
CA GLN A 222 12.88 5.71 17.14
C GLN A 222 13.40 7.13 16.87
N GLU A 223 13.01 7.76 15.75
CA GLU A 223 13.29 9.17 15.45
C GLU A 223 12.69 10.10 16.52
N GLY A 224 11.57 9.68 17.11
CA GLY A 224 10.88 10.39 18.18
C GLY A 224 10.07 11.60 17.70
N GLY A 225 9.43 12.25 18.66
CA GLY A 225 8.52 13.40 18.44
C GLY A 225 7.10 13.01 18.00
N LEU A 226 6.92 11.81 17.45
CA LEU A 226 5.64 11.25 17.02
C LEU A 226 5.36 9.93 17.78
N GLY A 227 5.21 10.00 19.10
CA GLY A 227 5.02 8.81 19.95
C GLY A 227 6.31 8.11 20.35
N GLU A 228 6.19 7.11 21.23
CA GLU A 228 7.32 6.34 21.77
C GLU A 228 7.28 4.87 21.32
N ASP A 229 6.12 4.40 20.84
CA ASP A 229 5.92 3.05 20.32
C ASP A 229 5.15 3.05 18.98
N ILE A 230 5.23 1.94 18.23
CA ILE A 230 4.45 1.76 16.99
C ILE A 230 2.95 1.94 17.24
N SER A 231 2.46 1.48 18.40
CA SER A 231 1.05 1.62 18.78
C SER A 231 0.59 3.07 19.01
N ASP A 232 1.51 4.03 19.15
CA ASP A 232 1.16 5.44 19.28
C ASP A 232 0.96 6.12 17.92
N LEU A 233 1.53 5.54 16.85
CA LEU A 233 1.56 6.19 15.53
C LEU A 233 0.15 6.34 14.95
N PRO A 234 -0.17 7.49 14.32
CA PRO A 234 -1.43 7.69 13.61
C PRO A 234 -1.41 6.94 12.27
N ALA A 235 -1.47 5.61 12.34
CA ALA A 235 -1.38 4.71 11.20
C ALA A 235 -2.31 3.49 11.32
N VAL A 236 -2.65 2.89 10.18
CA VAL A 236 -3.55 1.72 10.11
C VAL A 236 -3.10 0.74 9.00
N GLY A 237 -3.22 -0.55 9.26
CA GLY A 237 -2.99 -1.61 8.27
C GLY A 237 -4.30 -2.15 7.70
N ILE A 238 -4.39 -2.32 6.38
CA ILE A 238 -5.64 -2.71 5.72
C ILE A 238 -5.36 -3.76 4.65
N ALA A 239 -6.03 -4.91 4.74
CA ALA A 239 -6.04 -5.95 3.73
C ALA A 239 -7.45 -6.10 3.14
N PRO A 240 -7.89 -5.18 2.26
CA PRO A 240 -9.31 -5.03 1.90
C PRO A 240 -9.84 -6.17 1.02
N GLU A 241 -8.97 -6.84 0.26
CA GLU A 241 -9.34 -7.98 -0.59
C GLU A 241 -8.51 -9.21 -0.20
N TRP A 242 -8.35 -9.46 1.11
CA TRP A 242 -7.54 -10.57 1.61
C TRP A 242 -8.06 -11.92 1.09
N MET A 243 -7.15 -12.87 0.91
CA MET A 243 -7.47 -14.21 0.40
C MET A 243 -6.55 -15.28 0.99
N SER A 244 -5.24 -15.07 0.92
CA SER A 244 -4.27 -16.08 1.34
C SER A 244 -4.06 -16.11 2.85
N GLU A 245 -3.71 -17.29 3.39
CA GLU A 245 -3.30 -17.45 4.79
C GLU A 245 -2.06 -16.61 5.14
N LYS A 246 -1.22 -16.29 4.14
CA LYS A 246 -0.12 -15.33 4.30
C LYS A 246 -0.61 -13.96 4.74
N ALA A 247 -1.76 -13.49 4.21
CA ALA A 247 -2.34 -12.23 4.63
C ALA A 247 -2.70 -12.27 6.11
N LEU A 248 -3.36 -13.34 6.59
CA LEU A 248 -3.69 -13.51 8.02
C LEU A 248 -2.43 -13.50 8.90
N ALA A 249 -1.39 -14.24 8.52
CA ALA A 249 -0.12 -14.24 9.25
C ALA A 249 0.52 -12.83 9.30
N ILE A 250 0.43 -12.08 8.19
CA ILE A 250 0.86 -10.69 8.12
C ILE A 250 0.09 -9.83 9.12
N GLY A 251 -1.24 -9.86 9.06
CA GLY A 251 -2.10 -9.12 9.98
C GLY A 251 -1.78 -9.42 11.44
N CYS A 252 -1.63 -10.70 11.80
CA CYS A 252 -1.33 -11.11 13.16
C CYS A 252 0.00 -10.55 13.68
N TYR A 253 1.08 -10.55 12.88
CA TYR A 253 2.34 -10.00 13.37
C TYR A 253 2.32 -8.47 13.46
N PHE A 254 1.57 -7.77 12.60
CA PHE A 254 1.39 -6.31 12.72
C PHE A 254 0.62 -5.93 13.97
N VAL A 255 -0.43 -6.70 14.29
CA VAL A 255 -1.18 -6.54 15.54
C VAL A 255 -0.29 -6.78 16.75
N ALA A 256 0.52 -7.84 16.71
CA ALA A 256 1.50 -8.11 17.76
C ALA A 256 2.54 -7.00 17.92
N SER A 257 2.78 -6.20 16.86
CA SER A 257 3.63 -5.00 16.86
C SER A 257 2.88 -3.71 17.18
N GLY A 258 1.61 -3.76 17.59
CA GLY A 258 0.86 -2.58 18.05
C GLY A 258 0.00 -1.89 17.00
N VAL A 259 -0.13 -2.43 15.80
CA VAL A 259 -0.89 -1.79 14.71
C VAL A 259 -2.36 -2.23 14.74
N TYR A 260 -3.27 -1.27 14.50
CA TYR A 260 -4.65 -1.59 14.17
C TYR A 260 -4.74 -2.10 12.72
N VAL A 261 -5.27 -3.31 12.56
CA VAL A 261 -5.37 -3.99 11.27
C VAL A 261 -6.82 -4.31 10.92
N ILE A 262 -7.21 -4.02 9.68
CA ILE A 262 -8.54 -4.26 9.14
C ILE A 262 -8.47 -5.23 7.95
N PHE A 263 -9.29 -6.26 7.96
CA PHE A 263 -9.45 -7.20 6.86
C PHE A 263 -10.79 -6.99 6.16
N GLY A 264 -10.77 -6.80 4.84
CA GLY A 264 -11.98 -6.68 4.04
C GLY A 264 -12.52 -8.03 3.62
N SER A 265 -13.73 -8.35 4.09
CA SER A 265 -14.57 -9.53 3.81
C SER A 265 -14.95 -10.32 5.07
N GLU A 266 -15.51 -11.52 4.88
CA GLU A 266 -16.10 -12.32 5.93
C GLU A 266 -15.09 -12.70 7.02
N HIS A 267 -15.52 -12.58 8.28
CA HIS A 267 -14.72 -12.97 9.42
C HIS A 267 -14.72 -14.51 9.58
N PRO A 268 -13.55 -15.19 9.45
CA PRO A 268 -13.48 -16.65 9.54
C PRO A 268 -13.81 -17.21 10.93
N ALA A 269 -13.78 -16.37 11.97
CA ALA A 269 -14.10 -16.75 13.36
C ALA A 269 -15.40 -16.11 13.89
N LYS A 270 -16.28 -15.60 13.00
CA LYS A 270 -17.52 -14.89 13.37
C LYS A 270 -18.44 -15.64 14.34
N ALA A 271 -18.35 -16.97 14.38
CA ALA A 271 -19.17 -17.82 15.24
C ALA A 271 -18.72 -17.81 16.71
N SER A 272 -17.48 -17.40 17.01
CA SER A 272 -16.95 -17.36 18.37
C SER A 272 -16.83 -15.92 18.86
N GLN A 273 -17.70 -15.55 19.79
CA GLN A 273 -17.64 -14.23 20.44
C GLN A 273 -16.35 -14.06 21.24
N GLU A 274 -15.86 -15.13 21.88
CA GLU A 274 -14.63 -15.06 22.66
C GLU A 274 -13.40 -14.86 21.77
N VAL A 275 -13.35 -15.51 20.58
CA VAL A 275 -12.24 -15.27 19.64
C VAL A 275 -12.29 -13.83 19.12
N GLN A 276 -13.47 -13.31 18.78
CA GLN A 276 -13.63 -11.91 18.39
C GLN A 276 -13.13 -10.96 19.48
N ARG A 277 -13.59 -11.14 20.72
CA ARG A 277 -13.15 -10.35 21.89
C ARG A 277 -11.64 -10.40 22.10
N ILE A 278 -11.03 -11.58 21.94
CA ILE A 278 -9.58 -11.73 22.04
C ILE A 278 -8.88 -10.90 20.97
N MET A 279 -9.36 -10.95 19.72
CA MET A 279 -8.74 -10.29 18.58
C MET A 279 -8.89 -8.76 18.59
N THR A 280 -9.99 -8.26 19.17
CA THR A 280 -10.31 -6.84 19.19
C THR A 280 -9.89 -6.15 20.49
N GLU A 281 -10.24 -6.71 21.65
CA GLU A 281 -10.05 -6.05 22.95
C GLU A 281 -8.80 -6.55 23.67
N VAL A 282 -8.66 -7.87 23.82
CA VAL A 282 -7.55 -8.45 24.62
C VAL A 282 -6.19 -8.18 23.95
N TRP A 283 -6.13 -8.19 22.62
CA TRP A 283 -4.92 -7.81 21.90
C TRP A 283 -4.63 -6.31 22.04
N GLU A 284 -5.63 -5.44 21.96
CA GLU A 284 -5.44 -3.99 22.14
C GLU A 284 -4.88 -3.67 23.52
N GLU A 285 -5.44 -4.29 24.58
CA GLU A 285 -4.95 -4.12 25.96
C GLU A 285 -3.52 -4.62 26.17
N ARG A 286 -3.10 -5.67 25.46
CA ARG A 286 -1.80 -6.32 25.69
C ARG A 286 -0.66 -5.77 24.85
N VAL A 287 -0.94 -5.42 23.60
CA VAL A 287 0.08 -5.03 22.63
C VAL A 287 -0.24 -3.72 21.90
N GLY A 288 -1.39 -3.09 22.16
CA GLY A 288 -1.81 -1.83 21.54
C GLY A 288 -2.42 -1.97 20.14
N GLY A 289 -2.27 -3.13 19.50
CA GLY A 289 -2.83 -3.46 18.20
C GLY A 289 -4.08 -4.33 18.30
N ARG A 290 -4.91 -4.30 17.25
CA ARG A 290 -6.14 -5.11 17.18
C ARG A 290 -6.50 -5.50 15.76
N LEU A 291 -7.33 -6.52 15.59
CA LEU A 291 -7.74 -7.03 14.28
C LEU A 291 -9.27 -7.04 14.13
N GLU A 292 -9.77 -6.32 13.13
CA GLU A 292 -11.20 -6.30 12.76
C GLU A 292 -11.41 -6.86 11.33
N PHE A 293 -12.56 -7.49 11.11
CA PHE A 293 -13.01 -7.91 9.78
C PHE A 293 -14.24 -7.10 9.41
N ILE A 294 -14.09 -6.22 8.43
CA ILE A 294 -15.12 -5.24 8.04
C ILE A 294 -15.35 -5.40 6.53
N PRO A 295 -16.50 -5.93 6.10
CA PRO A 295 -16.78 -6.13 4.67
C PRO A 295 -17.04 -4.84 3.90
N ASP A 296 -17.60 -3.82 4.54
CA ASP A 296 -18.02 -2.57 3.90
C ASP A 296 -16.83 -1.60 3.73
N PRO A 297 -16.45 -1.23 2.48
CA PRO A 297 -15.36 -0.29 2.23
C PRO A 297 -15.54 1.07 2.90
N GLU A 298 -16.77 1.59 2.96
CA GLU A 298 -17.04 2.89 3.58
C GLU A 298 -16.81 2.83 5.10
N GLU A 299 -17.22 1.75 5.74
CA GLU A 299 -16.93 1.49 7.16
C GLU A 299 -15.43 1.31 7.43
N ILE A 300 -14.69 0.61 6.54
CA ILE A 300 -13.22 0.50 6.64
C ILE A 300 -12.60 1.90 6.64
N LEU A 301 -12.97 2.74 5.67
CA LEU A 301 -12.46 4.11 5.55
C LEU A 301 -12.78 4.92 6.81
N LYS A 302 -14.05 4.91 7.24
CA LYS A 302 -14.49 5.63 8.44
C LYS A 302 -13.69 5.23 9.68
N LYS A 303 -13.63 3.94 10.00
CA LYS A 303 -12.90 3.44 11.18
C LYS A 303 -11.41 3.72 11.10
N SER A 304 -10.83 3.66 9.91
CA SER A 304 -9.43 4.01 9.68
C SER A 304 -9.15 5.48 9.99
N LEU A 305 -9.98 6.38 9.47
CA LEU A 305 -9.85 7.82 9.68
C LEU A 305 -10.14 8.23 11.13
N GLU A 306 -11.10 7.58 11.79
CA GLU A 306 -11.39 7.75 13.23
C GLU A 306 -10.22 7.27 14.09
N HIS A 307 -9.62 6.12 13.76
CA HIS A 307 -8.45 5.61 14.48
C HIS A 307 -7.24 6.54 14.35
N ILE A 308 -6.93 6.97 13.12
CA ILE A 308 -5.85 7.92 12.85
C ILE A 308 -6.05 9.20 13.68
N ASP A 309 -7.25 9.78 13.68
CA ASP A 309 -7.54 10.98 14.44
C ASP A 309 -7.46 10.77 15.96
N ALA A 310 -7.93 9.63 16.47
CA ALA A 310 -7.82 9.28 17.88
C ALA A 310 -6.35 9.15 18.34
N LYS A 311 -5.48 8.56 17.52
CA LYS A 311 -4.03 8.49 17.79
C LYS A 311 -3.40 9.87 17.79
N ARG A 312 -3.78 10.74 16.83
CA ARG A 312 -3.33 12.15 16.83
C ARG A 312 -3.73 12.89 18.11
N GLU A 313 -4.97 12.68 18.58
CA GLU A 313 -5.48 13.29 19.81
C GLU A 313 -4.74 12.77 21.05
N ALA A 314 -4.50 11.46 21.14
CA ALA A 314 -3.71 10.86 22.22
C ALA A 314 -2.29 11.42 22.29
N LEU A 315 -1.68 11.68 21.12
CA LEU A 315 -0.38 12.35 20.98
C LEU A 315 -0.43 13.87 21.21
N LYS A 316 -1.61 14.44 21.52
CA LYS A 316 -1.85 15.88 21.71
C LYS A 316 -1.44 16.72 20.49
N LEU A 317 -1.50 16.12 19.30
CA LEU A 317 -1.27 16.84 18.05
C LEU A 317 -2.46 17.76 17.77
N ARG A 318 -2.22 18.79 16.96
CA ARG A 318 -3.32 19.64 16.51
C ARG A 318 -4.33 18.78 15.73
N LYS A 319 -5.61 18.97 16.05
CA LYS A 319 -6.73 18.35 15.34
C LYS A 319 -6.60 18.59 13.84
N TYR A 320 -6.79 17.52 13.07
CA TYR A 320 -6.79 17.62 11.61
C TYR A 320 -8.03 18.40 11.16
N GLU A 321 -7.81 19.35 10.24
CA GLU A 321 -8.84 20.23 9.68
C GLU A 321 -8.74 20.12 8.15
N PRO A 322 -9.73 19.52 7.46
CA PRO A 322 -9.72 19.41 6.01
C PRO A 322 -9.52 20.76 5.33
N GLY A 323 -8.65 20.81 4.32
CA GLY A 323 -8.42 22.01 3.50
C GLY A 323 -7.57 23.11 4.14
N ARG A 324 -7.08 22.92 5.38
CA ARG A 324 -6.27 23.92 6.11
C ARG A 324 -5.03 24.40 5.33
N PHE A 325 -4.38 23.51 4.59
CA PHE A 325 -3.10 23.78 3.91
C PHE A 325 -3.26 24.27 2.46
N GLY A 326 -4.49 24.55 2.00
CA GLY A 326 -4.77 25.07 0.64
C GLY A 326 -5.05 26.58 0.57
N VAL A 327 -5.03 27.29 1.70
CA VAL A 327 -5.19 28.75 1.69
C VAL A 327 -3.86 29.35 1.25
N GLU A 328 -3.84 29.88 0.03
CA GLU A 328 -2.71 30.61 -0.54
C GLU A 328 -2.12 31.52 0.54
N ARG A 329 -0.88 31.25 0.97
CA ARG A 329 -0.14 32.23 1.77
C ARG A 329 0.07 33.41 0.84
N LYS A 330 -0.88 34.36 0.83
CA LYS A 330 -0.64 35.68 0.25
C LYS A 330 0.67 36.16 0.87
N LEU A 331 1.71 36.22 0.04
CA LEU A 331 2.96 36.87 0.38
C LEU A 331 2.61 38.33 0.57
N MET A 332 2.18 38.67 1.78
CA MET A 332 1.84 40.03 2.15
C MET A 332 3.10 40.86 1.98
N SER A 333 3.02 41.86 1.10
CA SER A 333 4.07 42.85 0.98
C SER A 333 4.30 43.53 2.34
N MET A 334 5.44 44.18 2.52
CA MET A 334 5.69 45.00 3.71
C MET A 334 4.62 46.09 3.88
N GLU A 335 3.99 46.52 2.78
CA GLU A 335 2.89 47.47 2.78
C GLU A 335 1.58 46.86 3.30
N ASP A 336 1.28 45.62 2.90
CA ASP A 336 0.11 44.88 3.40
C ASP A 336 0.21 44.59 4.91
N ARG A 337 1.43 44.31 5.39
CA ARG A 337 1.71 44.13 6.82
C ARG A 337 1.50 45.42 7.62
N ARG A 338 1.97 46.56 7.11
CA ARG A 338 1.76 47.89 7.73
C ARG A 338 0.28 48.29 7.78
N LYS A 339 -0.53 47.88 6.79
CA LYS A 339 -1.98 48.12 6.77
C LYS A 339 -2.74 47.28 7.80
N LEU A 340 -2.25 46.08 8.12
CA LEU A 340 -2.81 45.24 9.20
C LEU A 340 -2.48 45.80 10.59
N GLU A 341 -1.27 46.29 10.80
CA GLU A 341 -0.86 46.95 12.06
C GLU A 341 -1.63 48.25 12.32
N SER A 342 -1.96 49.01 11.27
CA SER A 342 -2.78 50.23 11.41
C SER A 342 -4.27 49.97 11.62
N ALA A 343 -4.76 48.80 11.19
CA ALA A 343 -6.11 48.32 11.43
C ALA A 343 -6.28 47.70 12.83
N ALA A 344 -5.21 47.16 13.41
CA ALA A 344 -5.16 46.69 14.79
C ALA A 344 -4.93 47.86 15.77
N ARG A 345 -5.88 48.81 15.83
CA ARG A 345 -5.87 49.78 16.94
C ARG A 345 -6.28 49.08 18.23
N PRO A 346 -5.55 49.27 19.35
CA PRO A 346 -6.01 48.80 20.64
C PRO A 346 -7.33 49.50 20.97
N HIS A 347 -8.28 48.74 21.52
CA HIS A 347 -9.57 49.26 22.01
C HIS A 347 -9.38 50.60 22.73
N GLU A 348 -9.86 51.69 22.14
CA GLU A 348 -10.06 52.93 22.87
C GLU A 348 -11.07 52.63 23.97
N GLY A 349 -10.59 52.66 25.22
CA GLY A 349 -11.36 52.33 26.39
C GLY A 349 -12.67 53.10 26.44
N VAL A 350 -13.75 52.35 26.66
CA VAL A 350 -15.06 52.88 27.04
C VAL A 350 -14.85 53.74 28.30
N LYS A 351 -15.11 55.04 28.19
CA LYS A 351 -15.30 55.95 29.32
C LYS A 351 -16.75 55.94 29.75
#